data_AF-A0A9N8F3Z5-F1
#
_entry.id   AF-A0A9N8F3Z5-F1
#
_cell.length_a   1.000
_cell.length_b   1.000
_cell.length_c   1.000
_cell.angle_alpha   90.00
_cell.angle_beta   90.00
_cell.angle_gamma   90.00
#
_symmetry.space_group_name_H-M   'P 1'
#
loop_
_entity.id
_entity.type
_entity.pdbx_description
1 polymer ?
#
loop_
_entity_poly.entity_id
_entity_poly.type
_entity_poly.pdbx_seq_one_letter_code
_entity_poly.pdbx_strand_id
1 'polypeptide(L)'
;MRISPRKVSGKPRNTSSLGSASSGLWNFLRRRLFLVSVAIACFYVTLSGHLYMANDDRYQQQHHEKTNSNPDYLKEIEQRTGHTYVPAVVNFTGYPLTREGMIATGAQMGRSVVERFQVKKQQPQKGNTNNHWWCRPRPANPPEKYLQQPRNNTQNQGLFFVKTPKTASQSINRILKRTIARVRGRTGRTCHLRGHHIQGDPAAWYGHRHQFHSVLLTSLRDPVPRALSRIWWTLSTRQFTSAGIDVALLEQALTRWTETETGVISNGQGGFQLNYVSFPVIPPQSAWKPNQPFQVQDPDQVHGYIEQALQEYDFFLVQERLDESLVALQLLLGLETADILSMPLHVGGSYLYDRIAGCIELVPPPKLSGEQPDTVLVPFLKNYFSSPQWLAQNYGDYLLWGAAQASLDQTIEKLGLSRFQTALEEFHQLQEAVMQTCSQQVVFPCSHNGTIQREDYKPGNKNANGDRYPQADIEACIDQVVAKRLQSKWQNA
;
A
#
# COMPACT_ATOMS: atom_id res chain seq x y z
N MET A 1 -17.43 9.83 61.24
CA MET A 1 -18.59 10.55 61.82
C MET A 1 -19.56 10.89 60.69
N ARG A 2 -20.79 10.36 60.79
CA ARG A 2 -21.94 10.66 59.93
C ARG A 2 -22.50 12.03 60.32
N ILE A 3 -23.04 12.78 59.34
CA ILE A 3 -24.33 13.49 59.43
C ILE A 3 -24.89 13.56 58.00
N SER A 4 -26.15 13.16 57.89
CA SER A 4 -27.00 13.10 56.69
C SER A 4 -28.10 14.16 56.83
N PRO A 5 -28.60 14.78 55.76
CA PRO A 5 -29.89 15.43 55.79
C PRO A 5 -30.97 14.60 55.08
N ARG A 6 -32.02 14.30 55.85
CA ARG A 6 -33.35 13.83 55.44
C ARG A 6 -33.95 14.75 54.36
N LYS A 7 -34.58 14.15 53.35
CA LYS A 7 -35.67 14.79 52.58
C LYS A 7 -36.94 13.95 52.63
N VAL A 8 -38.03 14.69 52.69
CA VAL A 8 -39.37 14.36 53.16
C VAL A 8 -40.17 13.57 52.12
N SER A 9 -40.94 12.60 52.61
CA SER A 9 -41.93 11.81 51.89
C SER A 9 -43.15 12.66 51.49
N GLY A 10 -43.42 12.77 50.19
CA GLY A 10 -44.70 13.23 49.65
C GLY A 10 -45.36 12.10 48.86
N LYS A 11 -46.48 11.57 49.37
CA LYS A 11 -47.39 10.66 48.64
C LYS A 11 -48.06 11.39 47.48
N PRO A 12 -48.03 10.89 46.24
CA PRO A 12 -48.97 11.33 45.21
C PRO A 12 -50.27 10.53 45.31
N ARG A 13 -51.39 11.26 45.13
CA ARG A 13 -52.76 10.78 45.08
C ARG A 13 -52.98 9.83 43.91
N ASN A 14 -53.72 8.75 44.17
CA ASN A 14 -54.40 7.96 43.16
C ASN A 14 -55.36 8.86 42.37
N THR A 15 -55.15 8.94 41.05
CA THR A 15 -56.17 9.38 40.10
C THR A 15 -56.58 8.20 39.25
N SER A 16 -57.88 7.99 39.24
CA SER A 16 -58.64 6.92 38.60
C SER A 16 -58.63 7.04 37.07
N SER A 17 -58.46 5.87 36.44
CA SER A 17 -59.13 5.40 35.21
C SER A 17 -59.74 6.44 34.26
N LEU A 18 -59.15 6.57 33.07
CA LEU A 18 -59.87 6.84 31.81
C LEU A 18 -58.92 6.55 30.62
N GLY A 19 -59.37 5.72 29.66
CA GLY A 19 -58.86 5.77 28.27
C GLY A 19 -57.97 4.63 27.76
N SER A 20 -58.29 3.36 28.02
CA SER A 20 -57.65 2.19 27.38
C SER A 20 -58.22 1.90 25.98
N ALA A 21 -57.97 2.79 24.99
CA ALA A 21 -58.30 2.48 23.59
C ALA A 21 -57.38 3.14 22.53
N SER A 22 -56.51 4.09 22.89
CA SER A 22 -55.68 4.82 21.90
C SER A 22 -54.21 4.36 21.81
N SER A 23 -53.73 3.52 22.73
CA SER A 23 -52.32 3.09 22.78
C SER A 23 -51.95 2.04 21.71
N GLY A 24 -52.92 1.24 21.26
CA GLY A 24 -52.70 0.22 20.21
C GLY A 24 -52.39 0.83 18.84
N LEU A 25 -53.15 1.85 18.45
CA LEU A 25 -52.99 2.51 17.15
C LEU A 25 -51.66 3.27 17.07
N TRP A 26 -51.25 3.91 18.15
CA TRP A 26 -49.98 4.65 18.22
C TRP A 26 -48.76 3.72 18.12
N ASN A 27 -48.80 2.57 18.80
CA ASN A 27 -47.73 1.57 18.70
C ASN A 27 -47.68 0.89 17.32
N PHE A 28 -48.83 0.70 16.67
CA PHE A 28 -48.90 0.16 15.30
C PHE A 28 -48.32 1.15 14.27
N LEU A 29 -48.69 2.43 14.36
CA LEU A 29 -48.15 3.49 13.48
C LEU A 29 -46.64 3.65 13.67
N ARG A 30 -46.15 3.60 14.92
CA ARG A 30 -44.71 3.72 15.22
C ARG A 30 -43.89 2.56 14.65
N ARG A 31 -44.42 1.33 14.68
CA ARG A 31 -43.78 0.17 14.04
C ARG A 31 -43.75 0.29 12.52
N ARG A 32 -44.84 0.76 11.88
CA ARG A 32 -44.86 0.96 10.42
C ARG A 32 -43.93 2.08 9.97
N LEU A 33 -43.90 3.21 10.69
CA LEU A 33 -42.98 4.32 10.39
C LEU A 33 -41.51 3.90 10.55
N PHE A 34 -41.18 3.08 11.55
CA PHE A 34 -39.85 2.52 11.70
C PHE A 34 -39.46 1.62 10.52
N LEU A 35 -40.33 0.71 10.10
CA LEU A 35 -40.07 -0.17 8.94
C LEU A 35 -39.92 0.62 7.63
N VAL A 36 -40.74 1.64 7.41
CA VAL A 36 -40.61 2.54 6.24
C VAL A 36 -39.29 3.30 6.28
N SER A 37 -38.85 3.76 7.46
CA SER A 37 -37.57 4.48 7.61
C SER A 37 -36.38 3.57 7.31
N VAL A 38 -36.41 2.32 7.77
CA VAL A 38 -35.39 1.30 7.46
C VAL A 38 -35.38 0.99 5.97
N ALA A 39 -36.55 0.82 5.34
CA ALA A 39 -36.64 0.58 3.89
C ALA A 39 -36.08 1.74 3.06
N ILE A 40 -36.39 3.00 3.44
CA ILE A 40 -35.84 4.20 2.78
C ILE A 40 -34.32 4.26 2.96
N ALA A 41 -33.80 3.96 4.16
CA ALA A 41 -32.36 3.93 4.40
C ALA A 41 -31.66 2.85 3.57
N CYS A 42 -32.21 1.64 3.48
CA CYS A 42 -31.69 0.56 2.63
C CYS A 42 -31.73 0.96 1.14
N PHE A 43 -32.82 1.57 0.68
CA PHE A 43 -32.94 2.04 -0.70
C PHE A 43 -31.90 3.13 -1.00
N TYR A 44 -31.69 4.09 -0.09
CA TYR A 44 -30.71 5.15 -0.25
C TYR A 44 -29.27 4.61 -0.29
N VAL A 45 -28.93 3.63 0.56
CA VAL A 45 -27.60 2.97 0.53
C VAL A 45 -27.38 2.23 -0.78
N THR A 46 -28.40 1.52 -1.28
CA THR A 46 -28.30 0.78 -2.55
C THR A 46 -28.17 1.73 -3.75
N LEU A 47 -28.97 2.81 -3.76
CA LEU A 47 -28.95 3.82 -4.82
C LEU A 47 -27.65 4.62 -4.82
N SER A 48 -27.13 5.00 -3.65
CA SER A 48 -25.83 5.69 -3.53
C SER A 48 -24.66 4.79 -3.94
N GLY A 49 -24.72 3.49 -3.65
CA GLY A 49 -23.76 2.50 -4.16
C GLY A 49 -23.76 2.43 -5.69
N HIS A 50 -24.94 2.35 -6.32
CA HIS A 50 -25.04 2.34 -7.80
C HIS A 50 -24.63 3.66 -8.45
N LEU A 51 -24.99 4.80 -7.86
CA LEU A 51 -24.57 6.12 -8.36
C LEU A 51 -23.06 6.34 -8.22
N TYR A 52 -22.44 5.84 -7.15
CA TYR A 52 -20.98 5.89 -6.99
C TYR A 52 -20.26 5.08 -8.07
N MET A 53 -20.73 3.87 -8.38
CA MET A 53 -20.15 3.02 -9.42
C MET A 53 -20.36 3.62 -10.83
N ALA A 54 -21.57 4.13 -11.13
CA ALA A 54 -21.88 4.69 -12.44
C ALA A 54 -21.14 6.00 -12.76
N ASN A 55 -20.75 6.77 -11.74
CA ASN A 55 -20.00 8.02 -11.93
C ASN A 55 -18.50 7.77 -12.15
N ASP A 56 -17.97 6.67 -11.60
CA ASP A 56 -16.59 6.22 -11.85
C ASP A 56 -16.42 5.73 -13.29
N ASP A 57 -17.40 4.96 -13.81
CA ASP A 57 -17.40 4.49 -15.20
C ASP A 57 -17.41 5.65 -16.22
N ARG A 58 -18.18 6.72 -15.96
CA ARG A 58 -18.18 7.92 -16.83
C ARG A 58 -16.86 8.69 -16.76
N TYR A 59 -16.23 8.76 -15.60
CA TYR A 59 -14.92 9.42 -15.44
C TYR A 59 -13.83 8.66 -16.20
N GLN A 60 -13.85 7.32 -16.16
CA GLN A 60 -12.95 6.46 -16.93
C GLN A 60 -13.16 6.61 -18.44
N GLN A 61 -14.42 6.65 -18.92
CA GLN A 61 -14.72 6.84 -20.35
C GLN A 61 -14.26 8.21 -20.88
N GLN A 62 -14.49 9.30 -20.14
CA GLN A 62 -14.07 10.65 -20.55
C GLN A 62 -12.55 10.84 -20.58
N HIS A 63 -11.81 10.13 -19.72
CA HIS A 63 -10.35 10.12 -19.77
C HIS A 63 -9.81 9.23 -20.90
N HIS A 64 -10.47 8.10 -21.19
CA HIS A 64 -10.06 7.19 -22.26
C HIS A 64 -10.16 7.80 -23.66
N GLU A 65 -11.16 8.65 -23.94
CA GLU A 65 -11.29 9.34 -25.23
C GLU A 65 -10.21 10.41 -25.46
N LYS A 66 -9.52 10.88 -24.40
CA LYS A 66 -8.47 11.91 -24.52
C LYS A 66 -7.05 11.36 -24.62
N THR A 67 -6.81 10.12 -24.20
CA THR A 67 -5.44 9.55 -24.14
C THR A 67 -5.14 8.50 -25.20
N ASN A 68 -6.14 7.92 -25.86
CA ASN A 68 -5.94 6.84 -26.85
C ASN A 68 -6.21 7.26 -28.30
N SER A 69 -5.37 8.12 -28.87
CA SER A 69 -5.31 8.26 -30.35
C SER A 69 -4.05 8.89 -30.93
N ASN A 70 -2.95 9.06 -30.19
CA ASN A 70 -1.72 9.61 -30.78
C ASN A 70 -0.59 8.56 -30.95
N PRO A 71 -0.46 7.92 -32.13
CA PRO A 71 0.67 7.05 -32.45
C PRO A 71 2.04 7.76 -32.42
N ASP A 72 2.08 9.11 -32.35
CA ASP A 72 3.33 9.86 -32.21
C ASP A 72 3.90 9.89 -30.78
N TYR A 73 3.15 9.43 -29.76
CA TYR A 73 3.64 9.46 -28.37
C TYR A 73 4.84 8.53 -28.14
N LEU A 74 4.84 7.34 -28.77
CA LEU A 74 5.98 6.42 -28.71
C LEU A 74 7.21 6.99 -29.44
N LYS A 75 7.01 7.72 -30.54
CA LYS A 75 8.09 8.43 -31.25
C LYS A 75 8.65 9.59 -30.42
N GLU A 76 7.82 10.27 -29.63
CA GLU A 76 8.28 11.34 -28.73
C GLU A 76 9.14 10.78 -27.57
N ILE A 77 8.82 9.57 -27.07
CA ILE A 77 9.66 8.86 -26.09
C ILE A 77 11.00 8.45 -26.71
N GLU A 78 11.01 7.91 -27.93
CA GLU A 78 12.25 7.59 -28.65
C GLU A 78 13.14 8.84 -28.85
N GLN A 79 12.54 9.98 -29.21
CA GLN A 79 13.27 11.25 -29.36
C GLN A 79 13.83 11.79 -28.04
N ARG A 80 13.14 11.61 -26.92
CA ARG A 80 13.59 12.11 -25.60
C ARG A 80 14.65 11.23 -24.94
N THR A 81 14.66 9.93 -25.24
CA THR A 81 15.54 8.96 -24.58
C THR A 81 16.77 8.60 -25.41
N GLY A 82 16.78 8.86 -26.72
CA GLY A 82 17.90 8.56 -27.61
C GLY A 82 18.15 7.06 -27.81
N HIS A 83 17.24 6.21 -27.34
CA HIS A 83 17.30 4.76 -27.49
C HIS A 83 16.37 4.32 -28.61
N THR A 84 16.92 3.75 -29.69
CA THR A 84 16.15 3.14 -30.77
C THR A 84 15.67 1.78 -30.32
N TYR A 85 14.35 1.61 -30.15
CA TYR A 85 13.76 0.31 -29.85
C TYR A 85 13.82 -0.55 -31.11
N VAL A 86 14.65 -1.60 -31.10
CA VAL A 86 14.72 -2.57 -32.19
C VAL A 86 13.93 -3.81 -31.75
N PRO A 87 12.73 -4.07 -32.27
CA PRO A 87 12.01 -5.29 -31.96
C PRO A 87 12.76 -6.48 -32.56
N ALA A 88 13.31 -7.34 -31.72
CA ALA A 88 13.82 -8.63 -32.14
C ALA A 88 12.62 -9.52 -32.50
N VAL A 89 12.52 -9.94 -33.77
CA VAL A 89 11.50 -10.89 -34.22
C VAL A 89 11.91 -12.28 -33.70
N VAL A 90 11.28 -12.73 -32.61
CA VAL A 90 11.49 -14.08 -32.04
C VAL A 90 10.23 -14.92 -32.28
N ASN A 91 10.42 -16.12 -32.83
CA ASN A 91 9.35 -17.10 -33.05
C ASN A 91 8.68 -17.52 -31.71
N PHE A 92 7.36 -17.48 -31.69
CA PHE A 92 6.49 -17.39 -30.52
C PHE A 92 6.23 -18.70 -29.73
N THR A 93 7.17 -19.65 -29.73
CA THR A 93 7.06 -20.92 -28.97
C THR A 93 7.87 -20.94 -27.66
N GLY A 94 8.37 -19.79 -27.18
CA GLY A 94 9.47 -19.76 -26.19
C GLY A 94 9.15 -19.32 -24.76
N TYR A 95 8.00 -18.68 -24.49
CA TYR A 95 7.77 -18.10 -23.15
C TYR A 95 7.10 -19.09 -22.20
N PRO A 96 7.73 -19.41 -21.05
CA PRO A 96 7.16 -20.37 -20.12
C PRO A 96 5.97 -19.76 -19.39
N LEU A 97 4.76 -20.28 -19.64
CA LEU A 97 3.57 -19.96 -18.85
C LEU A 97 3.52 -20.78 -17.55
N THR A 98 4.62 -20.74 -16.81
CA THR A 98 4.75 -21.27 -15.45
C THR A 98 5.20 -20.13 -14.55
N ARG A 99 4.81 -20.18 -13.26
CA ARG A 99 5.21 -19.16 -12.29
C ARG A 99 6.73 -19.00 -12.27
N GLU A 100 7.45 -20.11 -12.16
CA GLU A 100 8.91 -20.15 -12.07
C GLU A 100 9.57 -19.64 -13.36
N GLY A 101 9.03 -20.00 -14.52
CA GLY A 101 9.55 -19.55 -15.81
C GLY A 101 9.39 -18.05 -16.02
N MET A 102 8.23 -17.49 -15.65
CA MET A 102 8.02 -16.04 -15.69
C MET A 102 8.95 -15.33 -14.72
N ILE A 103 9.08 -15.79 -13.47
CA ILE A 103 10.01 -15.19 -12.50
C ILE A 103 11.45 -15.21 -13.04
N ALA A 104 11.90 -16.32 -13.64
CA ALA A 104 13.23 -16.44 -14.23
C ALA A 104 13.43 -15.49 -15.43
N THR A 105 12.42 -15.34 -16.28
CA THR A 105 12.42 -14.39 -17.42
C THR A 105 12.51 -12.96 -16.92
N GLY A 106 11.65 -12.59 -15.96
CA GLY A 106 11.70 -11.30 -15.29
C GLY A 106 13.06 -11.02 -14.66
N ALA A 107 13.64 -12.02 -13.98
CA ALA A 107 14.97 -11.91 -13.39
C ALA A 107 16.05 -11.60 -14.44
N GLN A 108 15.97 -12.17 -15.65
CA GLN A 108 16.88 -11.81 -16.75
C GLN A 108 16.72 -10.34 -17.15
N MET A 109 15.49 -9.84 -17.26
CA MET A 109 15.21 -8.43 -17.57
C MET A 109 15.77 -7.51 -16.49
N GLY A 110 15.48 -7.79 -15.22
CA GLY A 110 15.95 -7.01 -14.07
C GLY A 110 17.46 -6.89 -13.99
N ARG A 111 18.20 -7.94 -14.41
CA ARG A 111 19.66 -7.94 -14.42
C ARG A 111 20.30 -6.97 -15.41
N SER A 112 19.56 -6.53 -16.43
CA SER A 112 20.07 -5.63 -17.47
C SER A 112 20.02 -4.14 -17.09
N VAL A 113 19.29 -3.77 -16.03
CA VAL A 113 18.92 -2.36 -15.77
C VAL A 113 19.77 -1.67 -14.68
N VAL A 114 20.60 -2.41 -13.94
CA VAL A 114 21.09 -2.03 -12.60
C VAL A 114 22.19 -0.93 -12.55
N GLU A 115 22.37 -0.11 -13.59
CA GLU A 115 23.39 0.94 -13.58
C GLU A 115 22.91 2.31 -13.05
N ARG A 116 21.60 2.59 -13.03
CA ARG A 116 21.09 3.97 -12.84
C ARG A 116 21.36 4.57 -11.47
N PHE A 117 21.14 3.83 -10.38
CA PHE A 117 21.30 4.39 -9.03
C PHE A 117 22.77 4.76 -8.75
N GLN A 118 23.71 3.98 -9.31
CA GLN A 118 25.14 4.27 -9.21
C GLN A 118 25.50 5.53 -10.01
N VAL A 119 24.95 5.71 -11.20
CA VAL A 119 25.16 6.92 -12.03
C VAL A 119 24.68 8.17 -11.29
N LYS A 120 23.49 8.14 -10.65
CA LYS A 120 23.01 9.29 -9.86
C LYS A 120 23.93 9.61 -8.68
N LYS A 121 24.50 8.60 -8.03
CA LYS A 121 25.43 8.78 -6.89
C LYS A 121 26.80 9.29 -7.31
N GLN A 122 27.24 9.01 -8.54
CA GLN A 122 28.56 9.41 -9.07
C GLN A 122 28.61 10.85 -9.62
N GLN A 123 27.51 11.59 -9.59
CA GLN A 123 27.49 13.04 -9.86
C GLN A 123 27.51 13.94 -8.59
N PRO A 124 28.25 13.68 -7.50
CA PRO A 124 28.50 14.75 -6.56
C PRO A 124 29.41 15.76 -7.25
N GLN A 125 28.95 17.01 -7.36
CA GLN A 125 29.85 18.12 -7.70
C GLN A 125 31.09 18.02 -6.80
N LYS A 126 32.29 17.96 -7.40
CA LYS A 126 33.59 17.89 -6.70
C LYS A 126 33.54 18.79 -5.44
N GLY A 127 33.54 18.18 -4.26
CA GLY A 127 33.53 18.87 -2.96
C GLY A 127 32.25 18.75 -2.12
N ASN A 128 31.16 18.19 -2.64
CA ASN A 128 29.92 18.02 -1.86
C ASN A 128 29.79 16.58 -1.33
N THR A 129 30.26 16.34 -0.10
CA THR A 129 30.15 15.05 0.61
C THR A 129 28.75 14.76 1.17
N ASN A 130 27.74 15.54 0.78
CA ASN A 130 26.39 15.38 1.33
C ASN A 130 25.71 14.12 0.81
N ASN A 131 25.59 13.11 1.67
CA ASN A 131 24.85 11.86 1.42
C ASN A 131 23.34 12.05 1.15
N HIS A 132 22.80 13.27 1.32
CA HIS A 132 21.38 13.59 1.20
C HIS A 132 21.09 14.49 -0.03
N TRP A 133 21.60 14.10 -1.20
CA TRP A 133 21.46 14.82 -2.48
C TRP A 133 20.00 14.97 -2.96
N TRP A 134 19.11 14.15 -2.42
CA TRP A 134 17.66 14.16 -2.66
C TRP A 134 16.89 15.11 -1.72
N CYS A 135 17.58 15.80 -0.80
CA CYS A 135 17.02 16.84 0.06
C CYS A 135 17.59 18.22 -0.30
N ARG A 136 16.81 19.29 -0.12
CA ARG A 136 17.26 20.68 -0.33
C ARG A 136 17.79 21.31 0.96
N PRO A 137 18.81 22.18 0.90
CA PRO A 137 19.12 23.08 2.01
C PRO A 137 17.85 23.86 2.41
N ARG A 138 17.64 24.07 3.72
CA ARG A 138 16.57 24.93 4.18
C ARG A 138 16.89 26.35 3.71
N PRO A 139 15.96 27.03 3.01
CA PRO A 139 16.19 28.42 2.62
C PRO A 139 16.43 29.29 3.87
N ALA A 140 17.36 30.23 3.76
CA ALA A 140 17.78 31.09 4.89
C ALA A 140 16.63 31.94 5.44
N ASN A 141 15.65 32.27 4.60
CA ASN A 141 14.43 32.94 5.01
C ASN A 141 13.35 31.88 5.26
N PRO A 142 12.67 31.85 6.43
CA PRO A 142 11.51 31.01 6.64
C PRO A 142 10.28 31.67 6.01
N PRO A 143 9.75 31.24 4.85
CA PRO A 143 8.40 31.64 4.51
C PRO A 143 7.44 30.75 5.30
N GLU A 144 6.47 31.40 5.94
CA GLU A 144 5.28 30.82 6.58
C GLU A 144 4.47 29.85 5.69
N LYS A 145 4.86 29.61 4.43
CA LYS A 145 4.05 28.88 3.43
C LYS A 145 4.67 27.61 2.85
N TYR A 146 5.78 27.07 3.38
CA TYR A 146 6.36 25.81 2.84
C TYR A 146 5.51 24.54 3.03
N LEU A 147 4.38 24.63 3.75
CA LEU A 147 3.42 23.54 3.89
C LEU A 147 2.18 23.69 2.98
N GLN A 148 2.10 24.74 2.15
CA GLN A 148 0.97 24.90 1.21
C GLN A 148 1.11 23.96 0.01
N GLN A 149 -0.02 23.39 -0.39
CA GLN A 149 -0.12 22.26 -1.31
C GLN A 149 0.63 22.45 -2.64
N PRO A 150 1.21 21.37 -3.21
CA PRO A 150 2.06 21.42 -4.39
C PRO A 150 1.20 21.56 -5.66
N ARG A 151 0.66 22.77 -5.92
CA ARG A 151 0.07 23.10 -7.23
C ARG A 151 1.06 23.75 -8.19
N ASN A 152 2.19 24.28 -7.70
CA ASN A 152 3.22 24.88 -8.54
C ASN A 152 4.45 23.97 -8.63
N ASN A 153 4.84 23.64 -9.87
CA ASN A 153 5.88 22.71 -10.35
C ASN A 153 7.31 22.83 -9.75
N THR A 154 7.56 23.64 -8.72
CA THR A 154 8.91 23.92 -8.21
C THR A 154 9.40 22.94 -7.13
N GLN A 155 8.58 21.97 -6.69
CA GLN A 155 8.90 20.98 -5.64
C GLN A 155 9.00 19.54 -6.17
N ASN A 156 9.67 19.36 -7.30
CA ASN A 156 9.87 18.05 -7.95
C ASN A 156 11.10 17.29 -7.42
N GLN A 157 11.51 17.54 -6.17
CA GLN A 157 12.66 16.91 -5.50
C GLN A 157 12.23 16.24 -4.20
N GLY A 158 12.94 15.19 -3.75
CA GLY A 158 12.58 14.42 -2.56
C GLY A 158 12.37 12.93 -2.83
N LEU A 159 11.63 12.26 -1.93
CA LEU A 159 11.21 10.87 -2.08
C LEU A 159 9.79 10.82 -2.63
N PHE A 160 9.60 10.09 -3.71
CA PHE A 160 8.31 9.85 -4.34
C PHE A 160 8.01 8.36 -4.23
N PHE A 161 6.89 8.01 -3.60
CA PHE A 161 6.50 6.64 -3.35
C PHE A 161 5.14 6.34 -3.98
N VAL A 162 5.15 5.54 -5.04
CA VAL A 162 3.94 4.99 -5.65
C VAL A 162 3.45 3.85 -4.78
N LYS A 163 2.39 4.09 -4.01
CA LYS A 163 1.89 3.15 -3.01
C LYS A 163 1.04 2.07 -3.65
N THR A 164 1.65 1.01 -4.15
CA THR A 164 0.88 -0.11 -4.71
C THR A 164 0.00 -0.75 -3.63
N PRO A 165 -1.29 -0.97 -3.89
CA PRO A 165 -2.19 -1.60 -2.93
C PRO A 165 -1.72 -3.00 -2.53
N LYS A 166 -1.78 -3.28 -1.20
CA LYS A 166 -1.51 -4.60 -0.60
C LYS A 166 -0.08 -5.12 -0.72
N THR A 167 0.88 -4.22 -0.92
CA THR A 167 2.33 -4.48 -0.91
C THR A 167 3.02 -3.82 0.30
N ALA A 168 2.36 -3.86 1.47
CA ALA A 168 2.73 -3.13 2.70
C ALA A 168 3.01 -1.61 2.53
N SER A 169 2.44 -0.99 1.50
CA SER A 169 2.67 0.42 1.18
C SER A 169 2.27 1.40 2.29
N GLN A 170 1.42 1.02 3.25
CA GLN A 170 1.18 1.86 4.43
C GLN A 170 2.35 1.83 5.43
N SER A 171 2.92 0.66 5.70
CA SER A 171 4.10 0.51 6.57
C SER A 171 5.30 1.23 5.97
N ILE A 172 5.57 1.01 4.68
CA ILE A 172 6.68 1.67 3.97
C ILE A 172 6.50 3.19 3.99
N ASN A 173 5.30 3.70 3.73
CA ASN A 173 5.05 5.14 3.77
C ASN A 173 5.28 5.75 5.17
N ARG A 174 5.01 5.01 6.25
CA ARG A 174 5.33 5.46 7.61
C ARG A 174 6.83 5.50 7.86
N ILE A 175 7.55 4.47 7.42
CA ILE A 175 9.02 4.44 7.46
C ILE A 175 9.59 5.66 6.74
N LEU A 176 9.17 5.93 5.50
CA LEU A 176 9.66 7.07 4.72
C LEU A 176 9.34 8.43 5.37
N LYS A 177 8.17 8.58 6.00
CA LYS A 177 7.84 9.78 6.78
C LYS A 177 8.82 9.99 7.93
N ARG A 178 9.09 8.93 8.70
CA ARG A 178 10.05 8.93 9.79
C ARG A 178 11.47 9.23 9.30
N THR A 179 11.91 8.57 8.23
CA THR A 179 13.20 8.81 7.58
C THR A 179 13.36 10.30 7.25
N ILE A 180 12.37 10.92 6.62
CA ILE A 180 12.43 12.34 6.25
C ILE A 180 12.46 13.25 7.48
N ALA A 181 11.66 12.94 8.51
CA ALA A 181 11.67 13.69 9.77
C ALA A 181 13.06 13.65 10.44
N ARG A 182 13.69 12.47 10.50
CA ARG A 182 15.02 12.29 11.10
C ARG A 182 16.14 12.92 10.28
N VAL A 183 16.12 12.75 8.95
CA VAL A 183 17.08 13.42 8.05
C VAL A 183 16.98 14.94 8.20
N ARG A 184 15.75 15.49 8.28
CA ARG A 184 15.53 16.91 8.53
C ARG A 184 16.10 17.34 9.88
N GLY A 185 15.88 16.56 10.94
CA GLY A 185 16.41 16.84 12.27
C GLY A 185 17.94 16.88 12.32
N ARG A 186 18.61 15.92 11.65
CA ARG A 186 20.08 15.81 11.64
C ARG A 186 20.77 16.83 10.73
N THR A 187 20.18 17.14 9.58
CA THR A 187 20.85 17.94 8.53
C THR A 187 20.30 19.36 8.40
N GLY A 188 19.17 19.66 9.03
CA GLY A 188 18.42 20.89 8.78
C GLY A 188 17.82 20.99 7.37
N ARG A 189 17.99 19.99 6.51
CA ARG A 189 17.51 20.00 5.11
C ARG A 189 16.02 19.70 5.02
N THR A 190 15.38 20.23 3.99
CA THR A 190 13.98 19.93 3.68
C THR A 190 13.91 18.89 2.57
N CYS A 191 13.28 17.75 2.88
CA CYS A 191 12.99 16.69 1.91
C CYS A 191 11.47 16.58 1.78
N HIS A 192 10.96 16.49 0.55
CA HIS A 192 9.54 16.23 0.32
C HIS A 192 9.29 14.72 0.28
N LEU A 193 8.15 14.31 0.82
CA LEU A 193 7.58 12.98 0.59
C LEU A 193 6.29 13.15 -0.19
N ARG A 194 6.15 12.45 -1.31
CA ARG A 194 4.83 12.22 -1.92
C ARG A 194 4.56 10.73 -1.88
N GLY A 195 3.59 10.32 -1.08
CA GLY A 195 3.26 8.91 -0.86
C GLY A 195 1.75 8.71 -0.90
N HIS A 196 1.20 8.55 -2.10
CA HIS A 196 -0.24 8.40 -2.33
C HIS A 196 -0.54 7.13 -3.11
N HIS A 197 -1.71 6.55 -2.83
CA HIS A 197 -2.37 5.68 -3.80
C HIS A 197 -2.79 6.59 -4.94
N ILE A 198 -2.20 6.40 -6.10
CA ILE A 198 -2.54 7.15 -7.30
C ILE A 198 -3.82 6.57 -7.90
N GLN A 199 -4.70 7.47 -8.34
CA GLN A 199 -5.81 7.13 -9.21
C GLN A 199 -5.35 7.49 -10.64
N GLY A 200 -5.31 6.51 -11.53
CA GLY A 200 -4.87 6.71 -12.92
C GLY A 200 -3.35 6.66 -13.14
N ASP A 201 -2.87 7.50 -14.05
CA ASP A 201 -1.53 7.40 -14.66
C ASP A 201 -0.38 7.86 -13.74
N PRO A 202 0.53 6.97 -13.31
CA PRO A 202 1.73 7.33 -12.56
C PRO A 202 2.58 8.43 -13.22
N ALA A 203 2.65 8.47 -14.56
CA ALA A 203 3.42 9.46 -15.29
C ALA A 203 2.86 10.87 -15.09
N ALA A 204 1.54 11.04 -15.01
CA ALA A 204 0.92 12.33 -14.70
C ALA A 204 1.32 12.86 -13.30
N TRP A 205 1.55 11.96 -12.34
CA TRP A 205 1.93 12.33 -10.96
C TRP A 205 3.43 12.54 -10.77
N TYR A 206 4.26 11.77 -11.47
CA TYR A 206 5.70 11.64 -11.18
C TYR A 206 6.62 11.81 -12.40
N GLY A 207 6.07 11.92 -13.61
CA GLY A 207 6.82 12.09 -14.85
C GLY A 207 7.61 13.40 -14.91
N HIS A 208 7.16 14.43 -14.21
CA HIS A 208 7.85 15.72 -14.12
C HIS A 208 8.86 15.84 -12.96
N ARG A 209 9.15 14.73 -12.25
CA ARG A 209 10.12 14.74 -11.14
C ARG A 209 11.51 15.17 -11.62
N HIS A 210 12.30 15.78 -10.73
CA HIS A 210 13.68 16.12 -11.02
C HIS A 210 14.57 14.88 -10.85
N GLN A 211 14.82 14.15 -11.94
CA GLN A 211 15.49 12.85 -11.94
C GLN A 211 16.73 12.76 -11.02
N PHE A 212 17.62 13.77 -11.00
CA PHE A 212 18.84 13.74 -10.17
C PHE A 212 18.68 14.16 -8.70
N HIS A 213 17.55 14.75 -8.32
CA HIS A 213 17.30 15.24 -6.95
C HIS A 213 16.03 14.63 -6.37
N SER A 214 15.56 13.55 -6.99
CA SER A 214 14.42 12.77 -6.56
C SER A 214 14.75 11.30 -6.58
N VAL A 215 14.11 10.55 -5.69
CA VAL A 215 14.10 9.09 -5.70
C VAL A 215 12.65 8.66 -5.87
N LEU A 216 12.34 8.03 -7.00
CA LEU A 216 11.04 7.41 -7.25
C LEU A 216 11.11 5.94 -6.90
N LEU A 217 10.24 5.51 -6.00
CA LEU A 217 10.18 4.13 -5.53
C LEU A 217 8.75 3.60 -5.53
N THR A 218 8.60 2.28 -5.56
CA THR A 218 7.34 1.56 -5.36
C THR A 218 7.59 0.28 -4.60
N SER A 219 6.53 -0.42 -4.22
CA SER A 219 6.59 -1.70 -3.54
C SER A 219 5.79 -2.75 -4.27
N LEU A 220 6.39 -3.91 -4.49
CA LEU A 220 5.81 -5.07 -5.16
C LEU A 220 5.68 -6.24 -4.18
N ARG A 221 4.80 -7.17 -4.52
CA ARG A 221 4.56 -8.41 -3.77
C ARG A 221 4.27 -9.53 -4.76
N ASP A 222 4.47 -10.78 -4.36
CA ASP A 222 4.01 -11.90 -5.19
C ASP A 222 2.50 -11.72 -5.50
N PRO A 223 2.07 -11.92 -6.76
CA PRO A 223 0.70 -11.62 -7.18
C PRO A 223 -0.37 -12.35 -6.37
N VAL A 224 -0.08 -13.60 -5.94
CA VAL A 224 -1.03 -14.45 -5.20
C VAL A 224 -1.33 -13.93 -3.79
N PRO A 225 -0.35 -13.81 -2.86
CA PRO A 225 -0.61 -13.28 -1.53
C PRO A 225 -1.03 -11.80 -1.57
N ARG A 226 -0.69 -11.04 -2.62
CA ARG A 226 -1.24 -9.68 -2.84
C ARG A 226 -2.74 -9.71 -3.12
N ALA A 227 -3.17 -10.54 -4.07
CA ALA A 227 -4.58 -10.74 -4.40
C ALA A 227 -5.39 -11.23 -3.18
N LEU A 228 -4.91 -12.27 -2.49
CA LEU A 228 -5.54 -12.76 -1.27
C LEU A 228 -5.65 -11.69 -0.18
N SER A 229 -4.59 -10.91 0.04
CA SER A 229 -4.62 -9.79 0.98
C SER A 229 -5.64 -8.72 0.61
N ARG A 230 -5.92 -8.53 -0.69
CA ARG A 230 -6.97 -7.61 -1.15
C ARG A 230 -8.37 -8.16 -0.89
N ILE A 231 -8.60 -9.42 -1.22
CA ILE A 231 -9.89 -10.10 -1.07
C ILE A 231 -10.28 -10.14 0.41
N TRP A 232 -9.42 -10.66 1.30
CA TRP A 232 -9.71 -10.78 2.72
C TRP A 232 -9.90 -9.43 3.42
N TRP A 233 -9.10 -8.44 3.03
CA TRP A 233 -9.32 -7.08 3.54
C TRP A 233 -10.70 -6.54 3.15
N THR A 234 -11.18 -6.83 1.95
CA THR A 234 -12.44 -6.29 1.45
C THR A 234 -13.63 -7.05 2.02
N LEU A 235 -13.62 -8.38 1.92
CA LEU A 235 -14.73 -9.24 2.29
C LEU A 235 -14.77 -9.53 3.79
N SER A 236 -13.66 -9.99 4.38
CA SER A 236 -13.65 -10.35 5.80
C SER A 236 -13.52 -9.12 6.70
N THR A 237 -12.55 -8.25 6.44
CA THR A 237 -12.26 -7.14 7.35
C THR A 237 -13.27 -5.99 7.22
N ARG A 238 -13.64 -5.56 6.00
CA ARG A 238 -14.48 -4.36 5.83
C ARG A 238 -15.99 -4.61 5.77
N GLN A 239 -16.42 -5.77 5.28
CA GLN A 239 -17.86 -6.05 5.11
C GLN A 239 -18.48 -6.76 6.31
N PHE A 240 -17.69 -7.11 7.35
CA PHE A 240 -18.16 -7.74 8.58
C PHE A 240 -19.06 -8.96 8.34
N THR A 241 -18.81 -9.71 7.26
CA THR A 241 -19.65 -10.85 6.91
C THR A 241 -19.37 -11.99 7.89
N SER A 242 -20.24 -12.17 8.88
CA SER A 242 -20.19 -13.30 9.80
C SER A 242 -20.33 -14.66 9.09
N ALA A 243 -20.89 -14.66 7.88
CA ALA A 243 -21.07 -15.84 7.03
C ALA A 243 -19.76 -16.40 6.43
N GLY A 244 -18.62 -15.70 6.59
CA GLY A 244 -17.36 -16.09 5.96
C GLY A 244 -17.29 -15.76 4.47
N ILE A 245 -16.21 -16.17 3.81
CA ILE A 245 -16.02 -16.05 2.36
C ILE A 245 -16.34 -17.42 1.74
N ASP A 246 -17.29 -17.47 0.80
CA ASP A 246 -17.57 -18.68 0.02
C ASP A 246 -16.80 -18.68 -1.32
N VAL A 247 -16.85 -19.82 -2.03
CA VAL A 247 -16.17 -20.01 -3.31
C VAL A 247 -16.72 -19.07 -4.39
N ALA A 248 -18.02 -18.81 -4.42
CA ALA A 248 -18.65 -18.00 -5.47
C ALA A 248 -18.23 -16.53 -5.38
N LEU A 249 -18.21 -15.97 -4.16
CA LEU A 249 -17.75 -14.61 -3.91
C LEU A 249 -16.25 -14.46 -4.18
N LEU A 250 -15.47 -15.50 -3.85
CA LEU A 250 -14.05 -15.55 -4.14
C LEU A 250 -13.77 -15.60 -5.64
N GLU A 251 -14.49 -16.43 -6.39
CA GLU A 251 -14.42 -16.50 -7.85
C GLU A 251 -14.79 -15.16 -8.48
N GLN A 252 -15.86 -14.51 -8.01
CA GLN A 252 -16.24 -13.17 -8.44
C GLN A 252 -15.10 -12.17 -8.23
N ALA A 253 -14.46 -12.17 -7.05
CA ALA A 253 -13.37 -11.27 -6.75
C ALA A 253 -12.15 -11.51 -7.66
N LEU A 254 -11.80 -12.78 -7.89
CA LEU A 254 -10.65 -13.19 -8.70
C LEU A 254 -10.84 -12.95 -10.21
N THR A 255 -12.09 -12.83 -10.68
CA THR A 255 -12.40 -12.71 -12.11
C THR A 255 -12.95 -11.34 -12.53
N ARG A 256 -13.50 -10.55 -11.58
CA ARG A 256 -14.21 -9.31 -11.92
C ARG A 256 -13.70 -8.05 -11.24
N TRP A 257 -12.91 -8.13 -10.17
CA TRP A 257 -12.42 -6.93 -9.48
C TRP A 257 -11.19 -6.38 -10.18
N THR A 258 -11.43 -5.51 -11.17
CA THR A 258 -10.41 -4.94 -12.06
C THR A 258 -10.10 -3.47 -11.80
N GLU A 259 -10.67 -2.86 -10.75
CA GLU A 259 -10.53 -1.43 -10.50
C GLU A 259 -9.08 -1.07 -10.16
N THR A 260 -8.58 0.06 -10.68
CA THR A 260 -7.15 0.42 -10.57
C THR A 260 -6.63 0.52 -9.13
N GLU A 261 -7.46 0.93 -8.16
CA GLU A 261 -7.03 1.05 -6.75
C GLU A 261 -7.39 -0.14 -5.87
N THR A 262 -8.42 -0.86 -6.28
CA THR A 262 -9.11 -1.83 -5.42
C THR A 262 -9.17 -3.23 -6.02
N GLY A 263 -8.61 -3.39 -7.21
CA GLY A 263 -8.64 -4.61 -7.98
C GLY A 263 -7.81 -5.76 -7.39
N VAL A 264 -8.28 -6.95 -7.69
CA VAL A 264 -7.58 -8.23 -7.49
C VAL A 264 -6.69 -8.54 -8.71
N ILE A 265 -7.17 -8.14 -9.88
CA ILE A 265 -6.59 -8.33 -11.20
C ILE A 265 -6.64 -6.98 -11.94
N SER A 266 -6.06 -6.92 -13.14
CA SER A 266 -6.30 -5.83 -14.09
C SER A 266 -7.33 -6.24 -15.15
N ASN A 267 -7.80 -5.29 -15.96
CA ASN A 267 -8.69 -5.58 -17.09
C ASN A 267 -7.86 -6.07 -18.29
N GLY A 268 -7.10 -7.15 -18.11
CA GLY A 268 -6.28 -7.76 -19.17
C GLY A 268 -5.00 -6.99 -19.52
N GLN A 269 -4.43 -6.25 -18.57
CA GLN A 269 -3.23 -5.40 -18.75
C GLN A 269 -1.94 -6.09 -18.25
N GLY A 270 -1.96 -7.43 -18.13
CA GLY A 270 -0.80 -8.24 -17.76
C GLY A 270 -0.59 -8.40 -16.25
N GLY A 271 -1.42 -7.73 -15.45
CA GLY A 271 -1.43 -7.88 -14.00
C GLY A 271 -1.82 -6.59 -13.31
N PHE A 272 -2.23 -6.68 -12.04
CA PHE A 272 -2.67 -5.49 -11.29
C PHE A 272 -1.49 -4.55 -11.00
N GLN A 273 -0.36 -5.09 -10.53
CA GLN A 273 0.78 -4.29 -10.10
C GLN A 273 1.49 -3.64 -11.28
N LEU A 274 1.69 -4.35 -12.39
CA LEU A 274 2.28 -3.79 -13.61
C LEU A 274 1.42 -2.62 -14.11
N ASN A 275 0.11 -2.82 -14.24
CA ASN A 275 -0.79 -1.74 -14.62
C ASN A 275 -0.72 -0.53 -13.66
N TYR A 276 -0.60 -0.79 -12.36
CA TYR A 276 -0.55 0.26 -11.33
C TYR A 276 0.73 1.11 -11.38
N VAL A 277 1.84 0.57 -11.88
CA VAL A 277 3.16 1.23 -11.85
C VAL A 277 3.68 1.62 -13.24
N SER A 278 2.95 1.36 -14.32
CA SER A 278 3.43 1.64 -15.68
C SER A 278 3.36 3.13 -16.04
N PHE A 279 4.39 3.62 -16.74
CA PHE A 279 4.54 5.04 -17.14
C PHE A 279 4.10 5.34 -18.59
N PRO A 280 3.43 4.40 -19.25
CA PRO A 280 2.23 4.70 -20.00
C PRO A 280 1.06 3.89 -19.46
N VAL A 281 -0.15 4.41 -19.64
CA VAL A 281 -1.37 3.66 -19.34
C VAL A 281 -1.42 2.44 -20.27
N ILE A 282 -1.41 1.24 -19.69
CA ILE A 282 -1.54 0.00 -20.47
C ILE A 282 -2.99 -0.11 -20.97
N PRO A 283 -3.22 -0.25 -22.28
CA PRO A 283 -4.57 -0.38 -22.80
C PRO A 283 -5.27 -1.62 -22.23
N PRO A 284 -6.56 -1.53 -21.83
CA PRO A 284 -7.33 -2.70 -21.41
C PRO A 284 -7.28 -3.83 -22.45
N GLN A 285 -7.15 -5.06 -21.97
CA GLN A 285 -7.15 -6.29 -22.77
C GLN A 285 -6.01 -6.41 -23.81
N SER A 286 -4.97 -5.59 -23.66
CA SER A 286 -3.77 -5.64 -24.53
C SER A 286 -2.90 -6.86 -24.28
N ALA A 287 -2.78 -7.30 -23.03
CA ALA A 287 -1.92 -8.43 -22.65
C ALA A 287 -2.69 -9.76 -22.53
N TRP A 288 -3.98 -9.69 -22.17
CA TRP A 288 -4.82 -10.87 -21.94
C TRP A 288 -6.28 -10.58 -22.29
N LYS A 289 -6.98 -11.55 -22.88
CA LYS A 289 -8.40 -11.42 -23.27
C LYS A 289 -9.26 -12.52 -22.67
N PRO A 290 -10.49 -12.23 -22.22
CA PRO A 290 -11.41 -13.24 -21.68
C PRO A 290 -11.77 -14.36 -22.66
N ASN A 291 -11.80 -14.08 -23.97
CA ASN A 291 -12.11 -15.08 -25.01
C ASN A 291 -10.91 -15.98 -25.38
N GLN A 292 -9.72 -15.68 -24.86
CA GLN A 292 -8.49 -16.47 -25.01
C GLN A 292 -7.80 -16.60 -23.64
N PRO A 293 -8.48 -17.21 -22.66
CA PRO A 293 -8.12 -17.07 -21.25
C PRO A 293 -6.77 -17.69 -20.89
N PHE A 294 -6.24 -18.58 -21.73
CA PHE A 294 -4.98 -19.30 -21.48
C PHE A 294 -3.80 -18.78 -22.30
N GLN A 295 -3.94 -17.62 -22.95
CA GLN A 295 -2.94 -17.05 -23.85
C GLN A 295 -2.60 -15.61 -23.49
N VAL A 296 -1.31 -15.26 -23.59
CA VAL A 296 -0.82 -13.88 -23.55
C VAL A 296 -0.83 -13.34 -24.98
N GLN A 297 -1.48 -12.20 -25.22
CA GLN A 297 -1.73 -11.69 -26.57
C GLN A 297 -0.47 -11.13 -27.25
N ASP A 298 0.32 -10.36 -26.50
CA ASP A 298 1.54 -9.70 -26.96
C ASP A 298 2.56 -9.62 -25.82
N PRO A 299 3.28 -10.73 -25.53
CA PRO A 299 4.27 -10.79 -24.47
C PRO A 299 5.42 -9.81 -24.67
N ASP A 300 5.82 -9.53 -25.92
CA ASP A 300 6.91 -8.58 -26.21
C ASP A 300 6.49 -7.14 -25.85
N GLN A 301 5.24 -6.77 -26.13
CA GLN A 301 4.69 -5.49 -25.64
C GLN A 301 4.65 -5.44 -24.11
N VAL A 302 4.25 -6.53 -23.44
CA VAL A 302 4.29 -6.61 -21.97
C VAL A 302 5.71 -6.44 -21.44
N HIS A 303 6.70 -7.03 -22.12
CA HIS A 303 8.11 -6.86 -21.78
C HIS A 303 8.54 -5.40 -21.91
N GLY A 304 8.14 -4.72 -22.98
CA GLY A 304 8.39 -3.28 -23.15
C GLY A 304 7.84 -2.42 -22.00
N TYR A 305 6.63 -2.72 -21.51
CA TYR A 305 6.09 -2.01 -20.34
C TYR A 305 6.90 -2.27 -19.06
N ILE A 306 7.35 -3.50 -18.85
CA ILE A 306 8.19 -3.86 -17.70
C ILE A 306 9.54 -3.17 -17.78
N GLU A 307 10.19 -3.20 -18.94
CA GLU A 307 11.43 -2.48 -19.16
C GLU A 307 11.24 -1.01 -18.81
N GLN A 308 10.23 -0.35 -19.38
CA GLN A 308 9.93 1.04 -19.09
C GLN A 308 9.68 1.31 -17.60
N ALA A 309 8.96 0.44 -16.90
CA ALA A 309 8.80 0.55 -15.45
C ALA A 309 10.15 0.45 -14.73
N LEU A 310 11.00 -0.53 -15.09
CA LEU A 310 12.36 -0.64 -14.55
C LEU A 310 13.23 0.58 -14.88
N GLN A 311 12.95 1.25 -15.99
CA GLN A 311 13.64 2.47 -16.39
C GLN A 311 13.24 3.69 -15.55
N GLU A 312 11.95 3.83 -15.25
CA GLU A 312 11.42 5.02 -14.58
C GLU A 312 11.63 5.01 -13.07
N TYR A 313 11.56 3.85 -12.43
CA TYR A 313 11.74 3.75 -10.99
C TYR A 313 13.22 3.65 -10.61
N ASP A 314 13.57 4.34 -9.52
CA ASP A 314 14.91 4.28 -8.94
C ASP A 314 15.09 3.05 -8.05
N PHE A 315 14.01 2.59 -7.42
CA PHE A 315 14.08 1.44 -6.51
C PHE A 315 12.72 0.74 -6.37
N PHE A 316 12.73 -0.59 -6.41
CA PHE A 316 11.57 -1.43 -6.11
C PHE A 316 11.79 -2.11 -4.77
N LEU A 317 10.88 -1.90 -3.82
CA LEU A 317 10.85 -2.68 -2.59
C LEU A 317 10.11 -3.99 -2.85
N VAL A 318 10.68 -5.12 -2.44
CA VAL A 318 10.05 -6.44 -2.57
C VAL A 318 9.50 -6.86 -1.22
N GLN A 319 8.20 -7.09 -1.13
CA GLN A 319 7.53 -7.37 0.15
C GLN A 319 8.03 -8.65 0.83
N GLU A 320 8.34 -9.69 0.06
CA GLU A 320 8.89 -10.97 0.56
C GLU A 320 10.31 -10.82 1.12
N ARG A 321 11.00 -9.73 0.76
CA ARG A 321 12.36 -9.36 1.19
C ARG A 321 12.39 -7.92 1.68
N LEU A 322 11.37 -7.53 2.46
CA LEU A 322 11.16 -6.13 2.84
C LEU A 322 12.34 -5.60 3.67
N ASP A 323 12.83 -6.38 4.61
CA ASP A 323 13.95 -5.99 5.49
C ASP A 323 15.22 -5.76 4.67
N GLU A 324 15.54 -6.67 3.75
CA GLU A 324 16.64 -6.52 2.80
C GLU A 324 16.46 -5.29 1.89
N SER A 325 15.24 -5.06 1.39
CA SER A 325 14.91 -3.90 0.57
C SER A 325 15.12 -2.58 1.33
N LEU A 326 14.73 -2.53 2.61
CA LEU A 326 14.91 -1.36 3.47
C LEU A 326 16.38 -1.09 3.79
N VAL A 327 17.15 -2.14 4.09
CA VAL A 327 18.60 -2.03 4.35
C VAL A 327 19.37 -1.64 3.08
N ALA A 328 19.02 -2.19 1.91
CA ALA A 328 19.59 -1.76 0.65
C ALA A 328 19.28 -0.27 0.41
N LEU A 329 18.04 0.17 0.59
CA LEU A 329 17.65 1.57 0.48
C LEU A 329 18.39 2.47 1.49
N GLN A 330 18.58 2.00 2.73
CA GLN A 330 19.36 2.68 3.76
C GLN A 330 20.79 2.94 3.28
N LEU A 331 21.47 1.92 2.77
CA LEU A 331 22.86 2.05 2.29
C LEU A 331 22.96 2.90 1.03
N LEU A 332 21.98 2.82 0.13
CA LEU A 332 21.90 3.62 -1.08
C LEU A 332 21.74 5.12 -0.77
N LEU A 333 20.87 5.46 0.19
CA LEU A 333 20.54 6.84 0.57
C LEU A 333 21.40 7.40 1.72
N GLY A 334 22.32 6.60 2.28
CA GLY A 334 23.18 7.02 3.38
C GLY A 334 22.42 7.28 4.69
N LEU A 335 21.38 6.47 4.95
CA LEU A 335 20.53 6.56 6.14
C LEU A 335 21.16 5.81 7.33
N GLU A 336 20.76 6.20 8.53
CA GLU A 336 21.03 5.43 9.76
C GLU A 336 20.02 4.30 9.88
N THR A 337 20.40 3.22 10.56
CA THR A 337 19.51 2.07 10.78
C THR A 337 18.23 2.49 11.51
N ALA A 338 18.34 3.45 12.43
CA ALA A 338 17.22 4.03 13.17
C ALA A 338 16.18 4.76 12.30
N ASP A 339 16.55 5.16 11.07
CA ASP A 339 15.65 5.85 10.14
C ASP A 339 14.65 4.90 9.46
N ILE A 340 14.98 3.60 9.40
CA ILE A 340 14.18 2.58 8.71
C ILE A 340 13.43 1.64 9.66
N LEU A 341 13.66 1.74 10.97
CA LEU A 341 12.95 0.95 11.99
C LEU A 341 11.45 1.31 12.03
N SER A 342 10.61 0.31 12.27
CA SER A 342 9.17 0.51 12.40
C SER A 342 8.50 -0.51 13.31
N MET A 343 7.22 -0.31 13.62
CA MET A 343 6.38 -1.33 14.23
C MET A 343 5.31 -1.79 13.23
N PRO A 344 5.04 -3.11 13.15
CA PRO A 344 3.99 -3.65 12.31
C PRO A 344 2.63 -3.31 12.92
N LEU A 345 1.73 -2.72 12.12
CA LEU A 345 0.39 -2.30 12.56
C LEU A 345 -0.76 -3.04 11.87
N HIS A 346 -0.46 -3.72 10.76
CA HIS A 346 -1.45 -4.42 9.92
C HIS A 346 -1.11 -5.89 9.80
N VAL A 347 -1.01 -6.55 10.94
CA VAL A 347 -0.74 -7.98 10.99
C VAL A 347 -2.07 -8.70 11.07
N GLY A 348 -2.23 -9.77 10.29
CA GLY A 348 -3.39 -10.64 10.41
C GLY A 348 -3.53 -11.18 11.85
N GLY A 349 -4.75 -11.17 12.39
CA GLY A 349 -5.06 -11.52 13.77
C GLY A 349 -5.01 -10.34 14.76
N SER A 350 -4.55 -9.16 14.33
CA SER A 350 -4.60 -7.94 15.15
C SER A 350 -5.89 -7.15 14.93
N TYR A 351 -6.14 -6.12 15.74
CA TYR A 351 -7.28 -5.21 15.57
C TYR A 351 -6.83 -3.85 15.04
N LEU A 352 -7.55 -3.37 14.03
CA LEU A 352 -7.39 -2.04 13.45
C LEU A 352 -8.51 -1.12 13.92
N TYR A 353 -8.16 0.08 14.35
CA TYR A 353 -9.14 1.12 14.62
C TYR A 353 -9.70 1.70 13.31
N ASP A 354 -11.01 1.68 13.21
CA ASP A 354 -11.83 2.40 12.24
C ASP A 354 -12.75 3.38 12.97
N ARG A 355 -12.87 4.59 12.42
CA ARG A 355 -13.61 5.68 13.06
C ARG A 355 -15.10 5.36 13.21
N ILE A 356 -15.66 4.56 12.30
CA ILE A 356 -17.09 4.25 12.26
C ILE A 356 -17.35 2.93 12.99
N ALA A 357 -16.56 1.90 12.69
CA ALA A 357 -16.79 0.57 13.22
C ALA A 357 -16.09 0.28 14.56
N GLY A 358 -15.24 1.19 15.06
CA GLY A 358 -14.40 0.94 16.22
C GLY A 358 -13.25 -0.02 15.88
N CYS A 359 -12.99 -1.00 16.73
CA CYS A 359 -11.91 -1.95 16.51
C CYS A 359 -12.36 -3.11 15.62
N ILE A 360 -11.76 -3.22 14.43
CA ILE A 360 -12.03 -4.24 13.43
C ILE A 360 -10.91 -5.30 13.47
N GLU A 361 -11.27 -6.57 13.52
CA GLU A 361 -10.30 -7.67 13.41
C GLU A 361 -9.74 -7.77 11.98
N LEU A 362 -8.41 -7.84 11.88
CA LEU A 362 -7.70 -8.08 10.62
C LEU A 362 -7.62 -9.57 10.34
N VAL A 363 -8.68 -10.15 9.77
CA VAL A 363 -8.69 -11.58 9.42
C VAL A 363 -7.63 -11.89 8.33
N PRO A 364 -6.63 -12.76 8.60
CA PRO A 364 -5.65 -13.16 7.60
C PRO A 364 -6.26 -14.08 6.53
N PRO A 365 -5.73 -14.08 5.30
CA PRO A 365 -6.08 -15.11 4.32
C PRO A 365 -5.60 -16.50 4.78
N PRO A 366 -6.24 -17.59 4.31
CA PRO A 366 -5.78 -18.93 4.58
C PRO A 366 -4.38 -19.14 4.02
N LYS A 367 -3.55 -19.90 4.75
CA LYS A 367 -2.24 -20.30 4.27
C LYS A 367 -2.41 -21.34 3.17
N LEU A 368 -1.87 -21.06 1.97
CA LEU A 368 -1.88 -22.02 0.87
C LEU A 368 -0.84 -23.14 1.06
N SER A 369 0.16 -22.93 1.92
CA SER A 369 1.16 -23.95 2.27
C SER A 369 0.76 -24.69 3.56
N GLY A 370 0.89 -26.02 3.55
CA GLY A 370 0.72 -26.89 4.72
C GLY A 370 -0.62 -27.61 4.80
N GLU A 371 -0.70 -28.53 5.77
CA GLU A 371 -1.90 -29.28 6.18
C GLU A 371 -2.80 -28.37 7.03
N GLN A 372 -3.44 -27.39 6.39
CA GLN A 372 -4.58 -26.72 7.01
C GLN A 372 -5.80 -27.65 6.92
N PRO A 373 -6.71 -27.63 7.90
CA PRO A 373 -7.94 -28.43 7.83
C PRO A 373 -8.66 -28.16 6.51
N ASP A 374 -9.15 -29.23 5.89
CA ASP A 374 -9.81 -29.26 4.59
C ASP A 374 -11.03 -28.32 4.54
N THR A 375 -10.77 -27.04 4.33
CA THR A 375 -11.79 -26.09 3.89
C THR A 375 -11.85 -26.18 2.38
N VAL A 376 -13.05 -26.29 1.81
CA VAL A 376 -13.30 -26.31 0.36
C VAL A 376 -12.59 -25.16 -0.39
N LEU A 377 -12.31 -24.06 0.31
CA LEU A 377 -11.60 -22.87 -0.22
C LEU A 377 -10.14 -23.13 -0.59
N VAL A 378 -9.38 -23.88 0.22
CA VAL A 378 -7.93 -24.02 0.00
C VAL A 378 -7.61 -24.81 -1.28
N PRO A 379 -8.25 -25.96 -1.56
CA PRO A 379 -8.09 -26.65 -2.84
C PRO A 379 -8.49 -25.77 -4.04
N PHE A 380 -9.61 -25.04 -3.94
CA PHE A 380 -10.04 -24.11 -4.98
C PHE A 380 -8.97 -23.05 -5.27
N LEU A 381 -8.44 -22.39 -4.24
CA LEU A 381 -7.41 -21.36 -4.38
C LEU A 381 -6.12 -21.91 -4.98
N LYS A 382 -5.66 -23.08 -4.52
CA LYS A 382 -4.47 -23.75 -5.07
C LYS A 382 -4.64 -24.06 -6.55
N ASN A 383 -5.80 -24.61 -6.93
CA ASN A 383 -6.10 -24.93 -8.32
C ASN A 383 -6.19 -23.67 -9.19
N TYR A 384 -6.87 -22.62 -8.72
CA TYR A 384 -7.03 -21.38 -9.46
C TYR A 384 -5.69 -20.66 -9.67
N PHE A 385 -4.89 -20.47 -8.63
CA PHE A 385 -3.61 -19.75 -8.74
C PHE A 385 -2.53 -20.53 -9.49
N SER A 386 -2.71 -21.84 -9.67
CA SER A 386 -1.84 -22.67 -10.53
C SER A 386 -2.40 -22.81 -11.95
N SER A 387 -3.57 -22.24 -12.25
CA SER A 387 -4.21 -22.39 -13.56
C SER A 387 -3.51 -21.55 -14.64
N PRO A 388 -3.49 -22.00 -15.90
CA PRO A 388 -2.98 -21.21 -17.02
C PRO A 388 -3.69 -19.86 -17.16
N GLN A 389 -4.98 -19.79 -16.78
CA GLN A 389 -5.74 -18.55 -16.82
C GLN A 389 -5.16 -17.49 -15.89
N TRP A 390 -4.94 -17.84 -14.62
CA TRP A 390 -4.36 -16.92 -13.64
C TRP A 390 -2.96 -16.45 -14.08
N LEU A 391 -2.13 -17.40 -14.55
CA LEU A 391 -0.77 -17.14 -14.99
C LEU A 391 -0.74 -16.21 -16.23
N ALA A 392 -1.62 -16.42 -17.22
CA ALA A 392 -1.70 -15.56 -18.39
C ALA A 392 -2.20 -14.16 -18.03
N GLN A 393 -3.20 -14.07 -17.15
CA GLN A 393 -3.77 -12.79 -16.72
C GLN A 393 -2.78 -11.94 -15.90
N ASN A 394 -1.88 -12.58 -15.14
CA ASN A 394 -0.89 -11.92 -14.29
C ASN A 394 0.55 -12.08 -14.82
N TYR A 395 0.70 -12.34 -16.11
CA TYR A 395 1.99 -12.58 -16.75
C TYR A 395 3.01 -11.48 -16.46
N GLY A 396 2.63 -10.22 -16.72
CA GLY A 396 3.45 -9.04 -16.46
C GLY A 396 3.76 -8.79 -14.98
N ASP A 397 2.82 -9.10 -14.08
CA ASP A 397 3.02 -9.01 -12.63
C ASP A 397 4.13 -9.97 -12.14
N TYR A 398 4.17 -11.20 -12.64
CA TYR A 398 5.22 -12.17 -12.31
C TYR A 398 6.59 -11.78 -12.89
N LEU A 399 6.62 -11.31 -14.13
CA LEU A 399 7.86 -10.82 -14.75
C LEU A 399 8.42 -9.61 -13.98
N LEU A 400 7.57 -8.61 -13.69
CA LEU A 400 7.99 -7.40 -12.96
C LEU A 400 8.48 -7.74 -11.54
N TRP A 401 7.78 -8.65 -10.84
CA TRP A 401 8.21 -9.10 -9.51
C TRP A 401 9.54 -9.88 -9.56
N GLY A 402 9.74 -10.75 -10.56
CA GLY A 402 11.02 -11.43 -10.80
C GLY A 402 12.15 -10.45 -11.12
N ALA A 403 11.88 -9.44 -11.94
CA ALA A 403 12.83 -8.38 -12.28
C ALA A 403 13.24 -7.56 -11.06
N ALA A 404 12.28 -7.17 -10.22
CA ALA A 404 12.55 -6.43 -9.00
C ALA A 404 13.40 -7.23 -8.00
N GLN A 405 13.16 -8.54 -7.86
CA GLN A 405 13.99 -9.41 -7.03
C GLN A 405 15.44 -9.49 -7.52
N ALA A 406 15.64 -9.74 -8.81
CA ALA A 406 16.99 -9.80 -9.38
C ALA A 406 17.70 -8.43 -9.31
N SER A 407 16.95 -7.34 -9.48
CA SER A 407 17.47 -5.98 -9.29
C SER A 407 17.91 -5.74 -7.85
N LEU A 408 17.18 -6.26 -6.86
CA LEU A 408 17.59 -6.18 -5.44
C LEU A 408 18.88 -6.97 -5.20
N ASP A 409 18.99 -8.19 -5.72
CA ASP A 409 20.21 -9.02 -5.59
C ASP A 409 21.45 -8.31 -6.14
N GLN A 410 21.36 -7.78 -7.35
CA GLN A 410 22.46 -7.04 -7.95
C GLN A 410 22.78 -5.75 -7.19
N THR A 411 21.77 -5.09 -6.62
CA THR A 411 22.00 -3.92 -5.76
C THR A 411 22.79 -4.32 -4.52
N ILE A 412 22.43 -5.42 -3.85
CA ILE A 412 23.13 -5.95 -2.67
C ILE A 412 24.59 -6.29 -3.02
N GLU A 413 24.81 -6.97 -4.14
CA GLU A 413 26.14 -7.30 -4.65
C GLU A 413 26.98 -6.04 -4.86
N LYS A 414 26.41 -5.02 -5.54
CA LYS A 414 27.06 -3.73 -5.80
C LYS A 414 27.31 -2.88 -4.57
N LEU A 415 26.49 -3.01 -3.53
CA LEU A 415 26.73 -2.38 -2.23
C LEU A 415 27.89 -3.05 -1.46
N GLY A 416 28.25 -4.27 -1.86
CA GLY A 416 29.19 -5.15 -1.18
C GLY A 416 28.46 -6.06 -0.20
N LEU A 417 28.45 -7.37 -0.46
CA LEU A 417 27.71 -8.36 0.32
C LEU A 417 28.04 -8.31 1.83
N SER A 418 29.33 -8.22 2.18
CA SER A 418 29.75 -8.13 3.59
C SER A 418 29.20 -6.87 4.27
N ARG A 419 29.31 -5.70 3.61
CA ARG A 419 28.76 -4.45 4.13
C ARG A 419 27.25 -4.53 4.32
N PHE A 420 26.55 -5.12 3.34
CA PHE A 420 25.11 -5.31 3.41
C PHE A 420 24.71 -6.24 4.57
N GLN A 421 25.38 -7.39 4.71
CA GLN A 421 25.10 -8.34 5.79
C GLN A 421 25.33 -7.74 7.17
N THR A 422 26.39 -6.95 7.36
CA THR A 422 26.61 -6.23 8.62
C THR A 422 25.47 -5.25 8.93
N ALA A 423 25.01 -4.49 7.93
CA ALA A 423 23.91 -3.55 8.10
C ALA A 423 22.57 -4.27 8.37
N LEU A 424 22.33 -5.41 7.70
CA LEU A 424 21.14 -6.23 7.90
C LEU A 424 21.09 -6.85 9.29
N GLU A 425 22.21 -7.36 9.78
CA GLU A 425 22.34 -7.88 11.14
C GLU A 425 22.10 -6.79 12.19
N GLU A 426 22.69 -5.61 12.03
CA GLU A 426 22.41 -4.48 12.92
C GLU A 426 20.93 -4.07 12.88
N PHE A 427 20.32 -4.05 11.69
CA PHE A 427 18.90 -3.80 11.53
C PHE A 427 18.05 -4.81 12.29
N HIS A 428 18.28 -6.12 12.12
CA HIS A 428 17.52 -7.16 12.82
C HIS A 428 17.65 -7.03 14.34
N GLN A 429 18.86 -6.83 14.86
CA GLN A 429 19.09 -6.67 16.31
C GLN A 429 18.32 -5.46 16.88
N LEU A 430 18.37 -4.31 16.19
CA LEU A 430 17.64 -3.11 16.62
C LEU A 430 16.13 -3.27 16.46
N GLN A 431 15.67 -3.88 15.37
CA GLN A 431 14.26 -4.12 15.09
C GLN A 431 13.67 -5.09 16.12
N GLU A 432 14.40 -6.13 16.52
CA GLU A 432 14.00 -7.03 17.61
C GLU A 432 13.88 -6.28 18.93
N ALA A 433 14.89 -5.47 19.31
CA ALA A 433 14.85 -4.68 20.54
C ALA A 433 13.67 -3.69 20.56
N VAL A 434 13.36 -3.08 19.41
CA VAL A 434 12.18 -2.22 19.23
C VAL A 434 10.90 -3.04 19.44
N MET A 435 10.79 -4.22 18.82
CA MET A 435 9.59 -5.06 18.95
C MET A 435 9.37 -5.51 20.40
N GLN A 436 10.43 -5.94 21.09
CA GLN A 436 10.36 -6.38 22.48
C GLN A 436 9.97 -5.24 23.42
N THR A 437 10.57 -4.05 23.24
CA THR A 437 10.35 -2.91 24.14
C THR A 437 9.03 -2.18 23.83
N CYS A 438 8.82 -1.81 22.57
CA CYS A 438 7.73 -0.93 22.19
C CYS A 438 6.37 -1.63 22.12
N SER A 439 6.32 -2.95 21.96
CA SER A 439 5.06 -3.70 22.09
C SER A 439 4.45 -3.61 23.49
N GLN A 440 5.28 -3.36 24.51
CA GLN A 440 4.85 -3.24 25.92
C GLN A 440 4.54 -1.78 26.31
N GLN A 441 5.23 -0.81 25.70
CA GLN A 441 5.11 0.60 26.06
C GLN A 441 4.07 1.36 25.25
N VAL A 442 3.93 1.04 23.96
CA VAL A 442 3.03 1.77 23.07
C VAL A 442 1.61 1.25 23.26
N VAL A 443 0.71 2.13 23.71
CA VAL A 443 -0.72 1.82 23.78
C VAL A 443 -1.35 2.00 22.40
N PHE A 444 -1.62 0.88 21.74
CA PHE A 444 -2.37 0.88 20.47
C PHE A 444 -3.85 1.25 20.68
N PRO A 445 -4.52 1.85 19.69
CA PRO A 445 -5.91 2.28 19.83
C PRO A 445 -6.85 1.11 20.14
N CYS A 446 -6.54 -0.08 19.63
CA CYS A 446 -7.26 -1.32 19.86
C CYS A 446 -6.42 -2.30 20.67
N SER A 447 -7.07 -3.00 21.59
CA SER A 447 -6.48 -4.12 22.33
C SER A 447 -6.44 -5.39 21.49
N HIS A 448 -5.81 -6.43 22.01
CA HIS A 448 -5.80 -7.77 21.43
C HIS A 448 -7.20 -8.45 21.42
N ASN A 449 -8.18 -7.90 22.14
CA ASN A 449 -9.57 -8.40 22.17
C ASN A 449 -10.53 -7.46 21.43
N GLY A 450 -10.03 -6.52 20.62
CA GLY A 450 -10.87 -5.59 19.86
C GLY A 450 -11.57 -4.53 20.72
N THR A 451 -11.02 -4.17 21.87
CA THR A 451 -11.55 -3.07 22.69
C THR A 451 -10.74 -1.79 22.47
N ILE A 452 -11.43 -0.64 22.39
CA ILE A 452 -10.76 0.67 22.28
C ILE A 452 -10.07 0.98 23.61
N GLN A 453 -8.75 1.16 23.59
CA GLN A 453 -7.93 1.38 24.79
C GLN A 453 -7.71 2.84 25.13
N ARG A 454 -7.80 3.74 24.14
CA ARG A 454 -7.48 5.15 24.30
C ARG A 454 -8.70 6.05 24.25
N GLU A 455 -8.77 7.03 25.14
CA GLU A 455 -9.90 7.97 25.25
C GLU A 455 -10.04 8.87 24.01
N ASP A 456 -8.92 9.27 23.41
CA ASP A 456 -8.88 10.06 22.18
C ASP A 456 -9.40 9.30 20.95
N TYR A 457 -9.61 7.99 21.04
CA TYR A 457 -10.17 7.17 19.97
C TYR A 457 -11.63 6.76 20.22
N LYS A 458 -12.22 7.11 21.37
CA LYS A 458 -13.62 6.77 21.65
C LYS A 458 -14.58 7.51 20.70
N PRO A 459 -15.59 6.82 20.14
CA PRO A 459 -16.62 7.46 19.32
C PRO A 459 -17.24 8.67 20.04
N GLY A 460 -17.34 9.80 19.34
CA GLY A 460 -17.87 11.06 19.90
C GLY A 460 -16.83 12.00 20.51
N ASN A 461 -15.57 11.59 20.66
CA ASN A 461 -14.52 12.50 21.08
C ASN A 461 -14.18 13.48 19.94
N LYS A 462 -14.33 14.79 20.19
CA LYS A 462 -14.02 15.86 19.22
C LYS A 462 -12.52 15.92 18.90
N ASN A 463 -11.68 15.43 19.82
CA ASN A 463 -10.23 15.36 19.67
C ASN A 463 -9.76 14.04 19.07
N ALA A 464 -10.68 13.19 18.60
CA ALA A 464 -10.34 12.01 17.80
C ALA A 464 -9.77 12.48 16.46
N ASN A 465 -8.48 12.83 16.48
CA ASN A 465 -7.69 13.08 15.29
C ASN A 465 -7.68 11.79 14.50
N GLY A 466 -8.11 11.85 13.24
CA GLY A 466 -8.28 10.69 12.36
C GLY A 466 -6.99 9.97 11.97
N ASP A 467 -5.88 10.25 12.66
CA ASP A 467 -4.68 9.44 12.56
C ASP A 467 -4.98 8.08 13.16
N ARG A 468 -5.04 7.06 12.30
CA ARG A 468 -5.43 5.70 12.71
C ARG A 468 -4.45 5.03 13.68
N TYR A 469 -3.30 5.65 13.95
CA TYR A 469 -2.20 5.06 14.72
C TYR A 469 -1.52 6.07 15.63
N PRO A 470 -0.98 5.62 16.77
CA PRO A 470 -0.20 6.42 17.71
C PRO A 470 1.22 6.63 17.17
N GLN A 471 1.33 7.25 15.99
CA GLN A 471 2.60 7.36 15.27
C GLN A 471 3.69 8.04 16.10
N ALA A 472 3.34 9.12 16.80
CA ALA A 472 4.27 9.84 17.67
C ALA A 472 4.78 8.96 18.81
N ASP A 473 3.90 8.17 19.44
CA ASP A 473 4.28 7.28 20.56
C ASP A 473 5.18 6.14 20.07
N ILE A 474 4.89 5.58 18.89
CA ILE A 474 5.74 4.57 18.24
C ILE A 474 7.13 5.15 17.94
N GLU A 475 7.18 6.32 17.31
CA GLU A 475 8.44 6.98 16.95
C GLU A 475 9.27 7.32 18.20
N ALA A 476 8.63 7.87 19.23
CA ALA A 476 9.28 8.20 20.50
C ALA A 476 9.86 6.94 21.18
N CYS A 477 9.12 5.84 21.19
CA CYS A 477 9.62 4.57 21.74
C CYS A 477 10.82 4.04 20.95
N ILE A 478 10.75 4.04 19.61
CA ILE A 478 11.89 3.64 18.76
C ILE A 478 13.12 4.48 19.06
N ASP A 479 12.96 5.81 19.16
CA ASP A 479 14.05 6.73 19.47
C ASP A 479 14.67 6.45 20.86
N GLN A 480 13.84 6.11 21.86
CA GLN A 480 14.32 5.71 23.18
C GLN A 480 15.14 4.40 23.13
N VAL A 481 14.66 3.39 22.40
CA VAL A 481 15.37 2.11 22.24
C VAL A 481 16.73 2.31 21.57
N VAL A 482 16.76 3.09 20.49
CA VAL A 482 18.00 3.41 19.77
C VAL A 482 18.98 4.16 20.67
N ALA A 483 18.52 5.18 21.42
CA ALA A 483 19.36 5.95 22.33
C ALA A 483 20.00 5.06 23.42
N LYS A 484 19.23 4.15 24.02
CA LYS A 484 19.74 3.19 25.01
C LYS A 484 20.80 2.26 24.43
N ARG A 485 20.60 1.77 23.20
CA ARG A 485 21.57 0.88 22.53
C ARG A 485 22.88 1.61 22.22
N LEU A 486 22.82 2.86 21.78
CA LEU A 486 24.00 3.69 21.53
C LEU A 486 24.77 3.95 22.83
N GLN A 487 24.08 4.26 23.92
CA GLN A 487 24.71 4.44 25.23
C GLN A 487 25.42 3.16 25.71
N SER A 488 24.80 2.00 25.55
CA SER A 488 25.42 0.72 25.90
C SER A 488 26.64 0.38 25.04
N LYS A 489 26.61 0.66 23.73
CA LYS A 489 27.79 0.51 22.86
C LYS A 489 28.94 1.42 23.32
N TRP A 490 28.65 2.65 23.74
CA TRP A 490 29.66 3.60 24.21
C TRP A 490 30.27 3.21 25.57
N GLN A 491 29.50 2.59 26.47
CA GLN A 491 30.01 2.13 27.76
C GLN A 491 30.90 0.88 27.65
N ASN A 492 30.76 0.11 26.57
CA ASN A 492 31.50 -1.14 26.34
C ASN A 492 32.72 -0.96 25.42
N ALA A 493 32.94 0.23 24.87
CA ALA A 493 34.11 0.59 24.05
C ALA A 493 35.11 1.39 24.88
#